data_AF-A0A0J8AXK4-F1
#
_entry.id   AF-A0A0J8AXK4-F1
#
_cell.length_a   1.000
_cell.length_b   1.000
_cell.length_c   1.000
_cell.angle_alpha   90.00
_cell.angle_beta   90.00
_cell.angle_gamma   90.00
#
_symmetry.space_group_name_H-M   'P 1'
#
loop_
_entity.id
_entity.type
_entity.pdbx_description
1 polymer ?
#
loop_
_entity_poly.entity_id
_entity_poly.type
_entity_poly.pdbx_seq_one_letter_code
_entity_poly.pdbx_strand_id
1 'polypeptide(L)' 'VAGDHIHPGTVVGKLEGERDITLGFADLLRDDYTEKYRSCDIYFTQSWVSTLGVLPVASGGIHVWHMPALTEIFGDDSVL' A
#
# COMPACT_ATOMS: atom_id res chain seq x y z
N VAL A 1 -0.13 5.50 -16.90
CA VAL A 1 -1.35 4.74 -17.27
C VAL A 1 -2.24 4.75 -16.04
N ALA A 2 -3.56 4.93 -16.18
CA ALA A 2 -4.48 4.94 -15.05
C ALA A 2 -5.01 3.52 -14.77
N GLY A 3 -5.25 3.18 -13.50
CA GLY A 3 -5.86 1.93 -13.06
C GLY A 3 -6.51 2.13 -11.69
N ASP A 4 -7.63 1.46 -11.45
CA ASP A 4 -8.40 1.68 -10.22
C ASP A 4 -7.81 0.91 -9.03
N HIS A 5 -7.22 -0.27 -9.28
CA HIS A 5 -6.61 -1.14 -8.28
C HIS A 5 -5.19 -1.59 -8.68
N ILE A 6 -4.31 -1.83 -7.71
CA ILE A 6 -2.97 -2.41 -7.94
C ILE A 6 -2.53 -3.27 -6.75
N HIS A 7 -1.66 -4.25 -6.98
CA HIS A 7 -1.16 -5.15 -5.94
C HIS A 7 0.18 -4.64 -5.34
N PRO A 8 0.22 -4.06 -4.13
CA PRO A 8 1.45 -3.61 -3.48
C PRO A 8 2.18 -4.70 -2.67
N GLY A 9 1.56 -5.87 -2.48
CA GLY A 9 2.09 -6.94 -1.63
C GLY A 9 1.21 -7.20 -0.42
N THR A 10 1.68 -8.02 0.52
CA THR A 10 0.86 -8.52 1.64
C THR A 10 1.59 -8.46 2.99
N VAL A 11 2.92 -8.32 3.00
CA VAL A 11 3.80 -8.37 4.19
C VAL A 11 3.81 -9.72 4.90
N VAL A 12 2.65 -10.23 5.29
CA VAL A 12 2.45 -11.49 6.03
C VAL A 12 2.11 -12.68 5.11
N GLY A 13 2.21 -12.47 3.80
CA GLY A 13 1.83 -13.45 2.78
C GLY A 13 2.97 -14.38 2.36
N LYS A 14 2.74 -15.12 1.28
CA LYS A 14 3.76 -16.01 0.68
C LYS A 14 4.88 -15.23 -0.02
N LEU A 15 4.54 -14.08 -0.61
CA LEU A 15 5.47 -13.28 -1.40
C LEU A 15 6.18 -12.26 -0.51
N GLU A 16 7.38 -11.89 -0.90
CA GLU A 16 8.19 -10.88 -0.21
C GLU A 16 7.48 -9.52 -0.17
N GLY A 17 7.63 -8.82 0.95
CA GLY A 17 7.13 -7.46 1.15
C GLY A 17 7.54 -6.98 2.54
N GLU A 18 8.47 -6.04 2.61
CA GLU A 18 8.83 -5.39 3.87
C GLU A 18 7.71 -4.41 4.26
N ARG A 19 7.42 -4.30 5.57
CA ARG A 19 6.24 -3.58 6.07
C ARG A 19 6.33 -2.09 5.76
N ASP A 20 7.44 -1.45 6.09
CA ASP A 20 7.60 0.00 5.96
C ASP A 20 7.63 0.42 4.48
N ILE A 21 8.27 -0.38 3.62
CA ILE A 21 8.24 -0.17 2.16
C ILE A 21 6.81 -0.34 1.60
N THR A 22 6.08 -1.36 2.05
CA THR A 22 4.70 -1.60 1.59
C THR A 22 3.76 -0.47 1.99
N LEU A 23 3.93 0.08 3.20
CA LEU A 23 3.18 1.26 3.65
C LEU A 23 3.49 2.49 2.80
N GLY A 24 4.77 2.80 2.57
CA GLY A 24 5.14 3.93 1.72
C GLY A 24 4.61 3.79 0.29
N PHE A 25 4.55 2.58 -0.24
CA PHE A 25 3.95 2.34 -1.55
C PHE A 25 2.43 2.48 -1.55
N ALA A 26 1.73 2.07 -0.48
CA ALA A 26 0.29 2.28 -0.34
C ALA A 26 -0.07 3.78 -0.22
N ASP A 27 0.72 4.57 0.51
CA ASP A 27 0.54 6.03 0.63
C ASP A 27 0.70 6.71 -0.73
N LEU A 28 1.73 6.33 -1.51
CA LEU A 28 1.94 6.85 -2.86
C LEU A 28 0.78 6.55 -3.83
N LEU A 29 0.00 5.49 -3.57
CA LEU A 29 -1.13 5.11 -4.39
C LEU A 29 -2.41 5.86 -4.01
N ARG A 30 -2.61 6.19 -2.74
CA ARG A 30 -3.88 6.71 -2.21
C ARG A 30 -3.87 8.21 -1.98
N ASP A 31 -2.76 8.73 -1.45
CA ASP A 31 -2.71 10.10 -0.97
C ASP A 31 -2.46 11.07 -2.13
N ASP A 32 -3.07 12.25 -2.06
CA ASP A 32 -2.80 13.32 -3.04
C ASP A 32 -1.43 13.98 -2.82
N TYR A 33 -0.87 13.82 -1.62
CA TYR A 33 0.41 14.40 -1.24
C TYR A 33 1.13 13.51 -0.23
N THR A 34 2.32 13.02 -0.60
CA THR A 34 3.16 12.17 0.23
C THR A 34 4.49 12.87 0.51
N GLU A 35 4.84 13.07 1.77
CA GLU A 35 6.13 13.67 2.15
C GLU A 35 7.30 12.70 1.96
N LYS A 36 8.49 13.26 1.71
CA LYS A 36 9.73 12.48 1.73
C LYS A 36 9.90 11.78 3.08
N TYR A 37 9.88 10.45 3.08
CA TYR A 37 10.08 9.63 4.26
C TYR A 37 10.95 8.41 3.95
N ARG A 38 12.23 8.49 4.37
CA ARG A 38 13.27 7.54 3.94
C ARG A 38 13.16 6.16 4.56
N SER A 39 12.53 6.02 5.72
CA SER A 39 12.29 4.71 6.33
C SER A 39 11.23 3.90 5.58
N CYS A 40 10.32 4.56 4.85
CA CYS A 40 9.35 3.92 3.96
C CYS A 40 9.77 3.98 2.48
N ASP A 41 11.07 4.15 2.21
CA ASP A 41 11.63 4.25 0.85
C ASP A 41 11.01 5.34 -0.05
N ILE A 42 10.51 6.43 0.54
CA ILE A 42 10.06 7.61 -0.19
C ILE A 42 11.21 8.62 -0.26
N TYR A 43 11.85 8.72 -1.42
CA TYR A 43 13.06 9.53 -1.63
C TYR A 43 12.75 11.00 -1.91
N PHE A 44 11.57 11.28 -2.46
CA PHE A 44 11.10 12.60 -2.86
C PHE A 44 9.67 12.80 -2.37
N THR A 45 9.35 14.04 -2.01
CA THR A 45 7.96 14.46 -1.79
C THR A 45 7.22 14.40 -3.12
N GLN A 46 6.02 13.82 -3.12
CA GLN A 46 5.19 13.65 -4.31
C GLN A 46 3.84 14.34 -4.11
N SER A 47 3.42 15.15 -5.08
CA SER A 47 2.07 15.69 -5.18
C SER A 47 1.41 15.14 -6.44
N TRP A 48 0.19 14.63 -6.31
CA TRP A 48 -0.58 14.04 -7.40
C TRP A 48 -1.64 14.98 -7.99
N VAL A 49 -1.73 16.21 -7.47
CA VAL A 49 -2.56 17.31 -8.02
C VAL A 49 -3.99 16.86 -8.35
N SER A 50 -4.62 16.21 -7.37
CA SER A 50 -5.97 15.67 -7.40
C SER A 50 -6.21 14.55 -8.43
N THR A 51 -5.15 13.86 -8.84
CA THR A 51 -5.29 12.59 -9.56
C THR A 51 -6.01 11.59 -8.65
N LEU A 52 -6.94 10.81 -9.19
CA LEU A 52 -7.65 9.79 -8.44
C LEU A 52 -6.66 8.77 -7.86
N GLY A 53 -6.81 8.47 -6.56
CA GLY A 53 -6.05 7.43 -5.90
C GLY A 53 -6.40 6.03 -6.40
N VAL A 54 -5.52 5.08 -6.13
CA VAL A 54 -5.61 3.67 -6.52
C VAL A 54 -5.78 2.82 -5.27
N LEU A 55 -6.73 1.88 -5.28
CA LEU A 55 -6.93 0.98 -4.14
C LEU A 55 -5.85 -0.11 -4.09
N PRO A 56 -5.10 -0.24 -2.98
CA PRO A 56 -4.15 -1.32 -2.79
C PRO A 56 -4.84 -2.67 -2.60
N VAL A 57 -4.33 -3.70 -3.29
CA VAL A 57 -4.82 -5.09 -3.23
C VAL A 57 -3.80 -5.98 -2.51
N ALA A 58 -4.08 -6.39 -1.28
CA ALA A 58 -3.23 -7.30 -0.52
C ALA A 58 -3.56 -8.75 -0.89
N SER A 59 -2.75 -9.35 -1.77
CA SER A 59 -2.97 -10.73 -2.21
C SER A 59 -1.71 -11.58 -2.18
N GLY A 60 -1.86 -12.85 -1.80
CA GLY A 60 -0.82 -13.88 -2.00
C GLY A 60 -0.56 -14.71 -0.74
N GLY A 61 -1.15 -15.91 -0.69
CA GLY A 61 -0.94 -16.83 0.44
C GLY A 61 -1.52 -16.36 1.77
N ILE A 62 -2.61 -15.58 1.73
CA ILE A 62 -3.32 -15.12 2.92
C ILE A 62 -4.37 -16.12 3.39
N HIS A 63 -4.67 -16.09 4.68
CA HIS A 63 -5.78 -16.81 5.30
C HIS A 63 -6.32 -16.01 6.48
N VAL A 64 -7.43 -16.46 7.08
CA VAL A 64 -8.18 -15.70 8.10
C VAL A 64 -7.34 -15.18 9.27
N TRP A 65 -6.31 -15.91 9.70
CA TRP A 65 -5.45 -15.45 10.81
C TRP A 65 -4.56 -14.25 10.48
N HIS A 66 -4.43 -13.88 9.21
CA HIS A 66 -3.74 -12.66 8.81
C HIS A 66 -4.64 -11.43 8.88
N MET A 67 -5.96 -11.58 9.01
CA MET A 67 -6.91 -10.46 8.94
C MET A 67 -6.58 -9.32 9.92
N PRO A 68 -6.25 -9.56 11.20
CA PRO A 68 -5.90 -8.46 12.11
C PRO A 68 -4.71 -7.63 11.62
N ALA A 69 -3.67 -8.29 11.10
CA ALA A 69 -2.48 -7.62 10.57
C ALA A 69 -2.80 -6.90 9.25
N LEU A 70 -3.57 -7.52 8.36
CA LEU A 70 -3.94 -6.92 7.07
C LEU A 70 -4.80 -5.66 7.26
N THR A 71 -5.77 -5.69 8.18
CA THR A 71 -6.60 -4.52 8.50
C THR A 71 -5.80 -3.42 9.19
N GLU A 72 -4.78 -3.77 10.00
CA GLU A 72 -3.87 -2.79 10.60
C GLU A 72 -2.98 -2.12 9.55
N ILE A 73 -2.48 -2.89 8.57
CA ILE A 73 -1.54 -2.39 7.55
C ILE A 73 -2.27 -1.56 6.50
N PHE A 74 -3.39 -2.03 5.95
CA PHE A 74 -4.00 -1.43 4.78
C PHE A 74 -5.27 -0.61 5.06
N GLY A 75 -5.89 -0.77 6.24
CA GLY A 75 -7.14 -0.09 6.57
C GLY A 75 -8.31 -0.39 5.61
N ASP A 76 -9.32 0.47 5.63
CA ASP A 76 -10.61 0.20 4.99
C ASP A 76 -10.61 0.33 3.47
N ASP A 77 -9.89 1.30 2.87
CA ASP A 77 -9.81 1.40 1.40
C ASP A 77 -8.73 0.46 0.83
N SER A 78 -8.96 -0.84 1.01
CA SER A 78 -8.13 -1.90 0.45
C SER A 78 -8.97 -3.08 -0.03
N VAL A 79 -8.36 -3.96 -0.82
CA VAL A 79 -8.93 -5.27 -1.18
C VAL A 79 -8.04 -6.34 -0.58
N LEU A 80 -8.61 -7.26 0.21
CA LEU A 80 -7.92 -8.37 0.88
C LEU A 80 -8.36 -9.71 0.29
#